data_AF-A0A953N6R7-F1
#
_entry.id   AF-A0A953N6R7-F1
#
_cell.length_a   1.000
_cell.length_b   1.000
_cell.length_c   1.000
_cell.angle_alpha   90.00
_cell.angle_beta   90.00
_cell.angle_gamma   90.00
#
_symmetry.space_group_name_H-M   'P 1'
#
loop_
_entity.id
_entity.type
_entity.pdbx_description
1 polymer ?
#
loop_
_entity_poly.entity_id
_entity_poly.type
_entity_poly.pdbx_seq_one_letter_code
_entity_poly.pdbx_strand_id
1 'polypeptide(L)'
;MLEQELKLHVPVTARLGVERELARGALTRTRLRALYFDTPTRTLARAKISLRLRLEGRRWVQTLKMPGSDSLSRIELNQARPGPVLDLSVYAGLPAGVVLTSLTEPLEVRYETNVLRLSRILRDKTGRVEVAYDRGVIRAGALELPISEIEFELLSGPLETIFTLGKRWQQKFALLLDARSKAERGDRLAQLNKTLTALDALNAQDSETKRIEAVAAFWAPQPVTPIVLDAQSNAAQALRDVSAECLDQIIRNSAFIAGVDTGDLYLDKRSEHVHQLRVGIRRLRSAWSFFNGLTDLPSLEVRTEIKMHFAQLGGARDDDVLRELILPILRKAGQPPLVLEQAVQDNHAATTVRSVRYQSWLLEMLARVVLPSVPAASATVQTDEEVLAKPVEQSLEQTLSKKLKKWDRKVVAEGSQLPTLDMEARHELRKRGKKLRYALQFCESILPQRRLAPYKKALARVQNILGEMNDLIVARERFVGLRDTQPSAWFACGWITSRLDTLTLEATEAFKALANTHRPWR
;
A
#
# COMPACT_ATOMS: atom_id res chain seq x y z
N MET A 1 8.58 -10.08 -24.74
CA MET A 1 8.20 -11.27 -23.95
C MET A 1 7.37 -10.81 -22.76
N LEU A 2 6.39 -11.58 -22.30
CA LEU A 2 5.71 -11.30 -21.04
C LEU A 2 6.54 -11.94 -19.91
N GLU A 3 7.09 -11.11 -19.04
CA GLU A 3 7.81 -11.50 -17.84
C GLU A 3 6.83 -11.48 -16.66
N GLN A 4 6.80 -12.57 -15.87
CA GLN A 4 5.96 -12.70 -14.69
C GLN A 4 6.81 -13.19 -13.53
N GLU A 5 7.03 -12.33 -12.54
CA GLU A 5 7.90 -12.61 -11.41
C GLU A 5 7.24 -12.24 -10.07
N LEU A 6 7.53 -13.04 -9.04
CA LEU A 6 7.25 -12.70 -7.65
C LEU A 6 8.57 -12.39 -6.96
N LYS A 7 8.64 -11.25 -6.30
CA LYS A 7 9.85 -10.82 -5.61
C LYS A 7 9.64 -10.71 -4.11
N LEU A 8 10.62 -11.20 -3.36
CA LEU A 8 10.67 -11.11 -1.90
C LEU A 8 12.03 -10.56 -1.45
N HIS A 9 12.04 -9.72 -0.43
CA HIS A 9 13.26 -9.33 0.27
C HIS A 9 13.77 -10.50 1.14
N VAL A 10 15.09 -10.68 1.14
CA VAL A 10 15.78 -11.68 1.97
C VAL A 10 16.41 -10.96 3.17
N PRO A 11 15.87 -11.14 4.39
CA PRO A 11 16.45 -10.57 5.60
C PRO A 11 17.89 -11.03 5.82
N VAL A 12 18.69 -10.22 6.52
CA VAL A 12 20.10 -10.52 6.82
C VAL A 12 20.27 -11.91 7.45
N THR A 13 19.39 -12.27 8.38
CA THR A 13 19.38 -13.55 9.09
C THR A 13 19.10 -14.76 8.19
N ALA A 14 18.43 -14.55 7.05
CA ALA A 14 18.01 -15.61 6.13
C ALA A 14 19.01 -15.87 5.00
N ARG A 15 19.95 -14.93 4.74
CA ARG A 15 20.83 -14.95 3.56
C ARG A 15 21.59 -16.26 3.39
N LEU A 16 22.26 -16.72 4.44
CA LEU A 16 23.06 -17.96 4.39
C LEU A 16 22.18 -19.20 4.15
N GLY A 17 20.97 -19.22 4.70
CA GLY A 17 20.00 -20.29 4.47
C GLY A 17 19.54 -20.36 3.02
N VAL A 18 19.21 -19.21 2.44
CA VAL A 18 18.84 -19.07 1.02
C VAL A 18 19.97 -19.51 0.09
N GLU A 19 21.20 -19.06 0.35
CA GLU A 19 22.38 -19.43 -0.44
C GLU A 19 22.64 -20.95 -0.41
N ARG A 20 22.58 -21.56 0.79
CA ARG A 20 22.73 -23.01 0.96
C ARG A 20 21.63 -23.78 0.23
N GLU A 21 20.39 -23.29 0.25
CA GLU A 21 19.28 -23.95 -0.42
C GLU A 21 19.44 -23.95 -1.94
N LEU A 22 19.82 -22.80 -2.51
CA LEU A 22 20.10 -22.69 -3.94
C LEU A 22 21.24 -23.61 -4.36
N ALA A 23 22.29 -23.72 -3.53
CA ALA A 23 23.46 -24.57 -3.79
C ALA A 23 23.19 -26.08 -3.76
N ARG A 24 21.99 -26.56 -3.40
CA ARG A 24 21.63 -27.99 -3.42
C ARG A 24 21.44 -28.58 -4.82
N GLY A 25 21.71 -27.84 -5.88
CA GLY A 25 21.61 -28.31 -7.26
C GLY A 25 22.44 -27.45 -8.18
N ALA A 26 22.24 -27.59 -9.48
CA ALA A 26 22.94 -26.79 -10.49
C ALA A 26 22.68 -25.29 -10.27
N LEU A 27 23.70 -24.60 -9.76
CA LEU A 27 23.67 -23.19 -9.39
C LEU A 27 24.45 -22.39 -10.43
N THR A 28 23.84 -21.33 -10.94
CA THR A 28 24.52 -20.34 -11.78
C THR A 28 24.91 -19.14 -10.94
N ARG A 29 26.16 -18.68 -11.08
CA ARG A 29 26.65 -17.46 -10.44
C ARG A 29 27.00 -16.44 -11.51
N THR A 30 26.32 -15.30 -11.49
CA THR A 30 26.51 -14.26 -12.51
C THR A 30 26.72 -12.91 -11.85
N ARG A 31 27.78 -12.20 -12.25
CA ARG A 31 27.94 -10.79 -11.89
C ARG A 31 27.21 -9.93 -12.91
N LEU A 32 26.33 -9.08 -12.42
CA LEU A 32 25.47 -8.20 -13.19
C LEU A 32 25.82 -6.75 -12.84
N ARG A 33 26.28 -5.98 -13.83
CA ARG A 33 26.40 -4.53 -13.71
C ARG A 33 25.44 -3.90 -14.70
N ALA A 34 24.50 -3.08 -14.24
CA ALA A 34 23.54 -2.42 -15.11
C ALA A 34 23.57 -0.90 -14.94
N LEU A 35 23.52 -0.18 -16.06
CA LEU A 35 23.35 1.26 -16.14
C LEU A 35 21.91 1.54 -16.56
N TYR A 36 21.18 2.33 -15.77
CA TYR A 36 19.80 2.70 -16.07
C TYR A 36 19.73 4.13 -16.62
N PHE A 37 18.97 4.27 -17.70
CA PHE A 37 18.88 5.50 -18.47
C PHE A 37 17.49 6.12 -18.36
N ASP A 38 17.45 7.44 -18.22
CA ASP A 38 16.24 8.26 -18.35
C ASP A 38 16.65 9.69 -18.72
N THR A 39 15.68 10.50 -19.08
CA THR A 39 15.80 11.95 -19.24
C THR A 39 15.95 12.66 -17.89
N PRO A 40 16.50 13.90 -17.84
CA PRO A 40 16.55 14.72 -16.64
C PRO A 40 15.19 14.85 -15.92
N THR A 41 14.11 14.93 -16.69
CA THR A 41 12.72 15.07 -16.21
C THR A 41 11.99 13.76 -15.88
N ARG A 42 12.66 12.61 -16.03
CA ARG A 42 12.16 11.27 -15.66
C ARG A 42 11.00 10.78 -16.54
N THR A 43 11.03 11.10 -17.83
CA THR A 43 9.99 10.74 -18.79
C THR A 43 9.71 9.23 -18.81
N LEU A 44 10.75 8.37 -18.81
CA LEU A 44 10.56 6.92 -18.83
C LEU A 44 9.99 6.41 -17.50
N ALA A 45 10.56 6.82 -16.37
CA ALA A 45 10.09 6.40 -15.04
C ALA A 45 8.63 6.85 -14.78
N ARG A 46 8.22 8.04 -15.22
CA ARG A 46 6.83 8.52 -15.14
C ARG A 46 5.88 7.67 -15.99
N ALA A 47 6.35 7.16 -17.12
CA ALA A 47 5.64 6.18 -17.94
C ALA A 47 5.76 4.74 -17.41
N LYS A 48 6.39 4.52 -16.25
CA LYS A 48 6.70 3.21 -15.65
C LYS A 48 7.53 2.30 -16.58
N ILE A 49 8.34 2.91 -17.45
CA ILE A 49 9.28 2.25 -18.34
C ILE A 49 10.69 2.30 -17.70
N SER A 50 11.44 1.21 -17.79
CA SER A 50 12.86 1.20 -17.42
C SER A 50 13.70 0.73 -18.61
N LEU A 51 14.70 1.52 -18.99
CA LEU A 51 15.69 1.19 -20.01
C LEU A 51 17.07 1.02 -19.34
N ARG A 52 17.73 -0.10 -19.60
CA ARG A 52 19.06 -0.39 -19.05
C ARG A 52 20.00 -1.04 -20.06
N LEU A 53 21.30 -0.81 -19.87
CA LEU A 53 22.37 -1.65 -20.41
C LEU A 53 22.98 -2.46 -19.28
N ARG A 54 22.97 -3.78 -19.41
CA ARG A 54 23.49 -4.73 -18.42
C ARG A 54 24.66 -5.51 -18.99
N LEU A 55 25.78 -5.52 -18.27
CA LEU A 55 26.89 -6.44 -18.49
C LEU A 55 26.63 -7.71 -17.68
N GLU A 56 26.45 -8.82 -18.39
CA GLU A 56 26.25 -10.17 -17.85
C GLU A 56 27.51 -11.00 -18.11
N GLY A 57 28.38 -11.08 -17.10
CA GLY A 57 29.72 -11.62 -17.30
C GLY A 57 30.52 -10.80 -18.30
N ARG A 58 30.55 -11.22 -19.57
CA ARG A 58 31.24 -10.53 -20.69
C ARG A 58 30.30 -10.01 -21.78
N ARG A 59 28.99 -10.26 -21.68
CA ARG A 59 28.01 -9.93 -22.73
C ARG A 59 27.22 -8.70 -22.32
N TRP A 60 27.02 -7.77 -23.25
CA TRP A 60 26.12 -6.64 -23.04
C TRP A 60 24.72 -6.99 -23.51
N VAL A 61 23.73 -6.64 -22.70
CA VAL A 61 22.30 -6.80 -22.99
C VAL A 61 21.60 -5.49 -22.71
N GLN A 62 20.88 -4.97 -23.69
CA GLN A 62 19.95 -3.87 -23.53
C GLN A 62 18.59 -4.43 -23.18
N THR A 63 17.98 -3.93 -22.10
CA THR A 63 16.65 -4.35 -21.67
C THR A 63 15.75 -3.12 -21.57
N LEU A 64 14.56 -3.22 -22.16
CA LEU A 64 13.44 -2.33 -21.86
C LEU A 64 12.34 -3.12 -21.16
N LYS A 65 11.89 -2.63 -20.00
CA LYS A 65 10.70 -3.12 -19.30
C LYS A 65 9.61 -2.07 -19.31
N MET A 66 8.37 -2.48 -19.54
CA MET A 66 7.18 -1.63 -19.42
C MET A 66 6.03 -2.37 -18.70
N PRO A 67 5.00 -1.65 -18.21
CA PRO A 67 3.88 -2.28 -17.51
C PRO A 67 3.18 -3.33 -18.38
N GLY A 68 2.84 -4.46 -17.79
CA GLY A 68 1.95 -5.46 -18.39
C GLY A 68 0.50 -5.26 -17.96
N SER A 69 -0.30 -6.33 -18.07
CA SER A 69 -1.73 -6.36 -17.73
C SER A 69 -2.04 -6.22 -16.23
N ASP A 70 -1.07 -6.50 -15.36
CA ASP A 70 -1.25 -6.53 -13.91
C ASP A 70 0.03 -6.09 -13.16
N SER A 71 0.00 -6.18 -11.83
CA SER A 71 1.10 -5.69 -10.98
C SER A 71 2.38 -6.52 -11.08
N LEU A 72 2.31 -7.82 -11.40
CA LEU A 72 3.44 -8.74 -11.54
C LEU A 72 3.88 -8.95 -12.99
N SER A 73 3.00 -8.70 -13.95
CA SER A 73 3.30 -8.83 -15.37
C SER A 73 4.03 -7.59 -15.90
N ARG A 74 5.14 -7.80 -16.60
CA ARG A 74 5.88 -6.77 -17.33
C ARG A 74 6.13 -7.23 -18.75
N ILE A 75 6.07 -6.32 -19.71
CA ILE A 75 6.60 -6.60 -21.05
C ILE A 75 8.10 -6.32 -20.98
N GLU A 76 8.91 -7.36 -21.18
CA GLU A 76 10.37 -7.26 -21.25
C GLU A 76 10.87 -7.52 -22.68
N LEU A 77 11.75 -6.64 -23.13
CA LEU A 77 12.41 -6.71 -24.44
C LEU A 77 13.92 -6.69 -24.22
N ASN A 78 14.56 -7.84 -24.45
CA ASN A 78 16.00 -8.04 -24.30
C ASN A 78 16.68 -8.08 -25.67
N GLN A 79 17.76 -7.32 -25.82
CA GLN A 79 18.54 -7.24 -27.06
C GLN A 79 20.03 -7.34 -26.75
N ALA A 80 20.73 -8.32 -27.34
CA ALA A 80 22.17 -8.41 -27.22
C ALA A 80 22.85 -7.19 -27.87
N ARG A 81 23.88 -6.66 -27.21
CA ARG A 81 24.67 -5.51 -27.68
C ARG A 81 26.15 -5.90 -27.81
N PRO A 82 26.87 -5.35 -28.82
CA PRO A 82 28.30 -5.56 -28.95
C PRO A 82 29.12 -4.79 -27.89
N GLY A 83 28.53 -3.77 -27.26
CA GLY A 83 29.20 -2.92 -26.29
C GLY A 83 28.23 -2.09 -25.44
N PRO A 84 28.74 -1.17 -24.60
CA PRO A 84 27.96 -0.35 -23.67
C PRO A 84 27.30 0.85 -24.36
N VAL A 85 26.67 0.66 -25.52
CA VAL A 85 26.02 1.73 -26.29
C VAL A 85 24.57 1.37 -26.53
N LEU A 86 23.68 2.33 -26.18
CA LEU A 86 22.25 2.21 -26.40
C LEU A 86 21.93 2.28 -27.89
N ASP A 87 20.90 1.55 -28.28
CA ASP A 87 20.34 1.61 -29.61
C ASP A 87 18.83 1.54 -29.48
N LEU A 88 18.18 2.69 -29.67
CA LEU A 88 16.75 2.83 -29.53
C LEU A 88 16.00 2.37 -30.78
N SER A 89 16.69 2.23 -31.92
CA SER A 89 16.06 1.85 -33.19
C SER A 89 15.43 0.46 -33.12
N VAL A 90 15.95 -0.41 -32.24
CA VAL A 90 15.41 -1.75 -31.97
C VAL A 90 13.99 -1.75 -31.39
N TYR A 91 13.51 -0.61 -30.93
CA TYR A 91 12.14 -0.44 -30.39
C TYR A 91 11.19 0.25 -31.38
N ALA A 92 11.64 0.58 -32.59
CA ALA A 92 10.80 1.18 -33.61
C ALA A 92 9.57 0.31 -33.91
N GLY A 93 8.39 0.91 -33.98
CA GLY A 93 7.12 0.22 -34.23
C GLY A 93 6.53 -0.54 -33.04
N LEU A 94 7.21 -0.57 -31.88
CA LEU A 94 6.67 -1.14 -30.64
C LEU A 94 5.96 -0.06 -29.80
N PRO A 95 5.04 -0.43 -28.88
CA PRO A 95 4.40 0.53 -27.98
C PRO A 95 5.40 1.39 -27.18
N ALA A 96 6.51 0.79 -26.75
CA ALA A 96 7.60 1.50 -26.08
C ALA A 96 8.32 2.50 -27.00
N GLY A 97 8.35 2.22 -28.31
CA GLY A 97 8.95 3.10 -29.33
C GLY A 97 8.30 4.47 -29.38
N VAL A 98 6.97 4.56 -29.18
CA VAL A 98 6.23 5.84 -29.18
C VAL A 98 6.78 6.80 -28.11
N VAL A 99 6.95 6.29 -26.88
CA VAL A 99 7.50 7.10 -25.77
C VAL A 99 8.94 7.49 -26.07
N LEU A 100 9.76 6.56 -26.58
CA LEU A 100 11.17 6.82 -26.91
C LEU A 100 11.32 7.84 -28.05
N THR A 101 10.46 7.83 -29.05
CA THR A 101 10.47 8.82 -30.14
C THR A 101 9.99 10.21 -29.71
N SER A 102 9.22 10.29 -28.61
CA SER A 102 8.71 11.56 -28.08
C SER A 102 9.67 12.28 -27.14
N LEU A 103 10.85 11.71 -26.87
CA LEU A 103 11.83 12.30 -25.96
C LEU A 103 12.41 13.59 -26.56
N THR A 104 12.27 14.69 -25.83
CA THR A 104 12.86 16.00 -26.18
C THR A 104 14.20 16.27 -25.50
N GLU A 105 14.53 15.48 -24.49
CA GLU A 105 15.77 15.58 -23.71
C GLU A 105 16.63 14.33 -23.92
N PRO A 106 17.96 14.43 -23.80
CA PRO A 106 18.84 13.28 -23.96
C PRO A 106 18.65 12.27 -22.82
N LEU A 107 18.90 11.00 -23.14
CA LEU A 107 19.01 9.94 -22.15
C LEU A 107 20.39 9.99 -21.47
N GLU A 108 20.40 9.96 -20.15
CA GLU A 108 21.60 9.96 -19.32
C GLU A 108 21.54 8.84 -18.29
N VAL A 109 22.71 8.38 -17.83
CA VAL A 109 22.78 7.38 -16.76
C VAL A 109 22.31 8.03 -15.47
N ARG A 110 21.21 7.55 -14.91
CA ARG A 110 20.62 8.09 -13.67
C ARG A 110 21.10 7.36 -12.43
N TYR A 111 21.29 6.05 -12.53
CA TYR A 111 21.78 5.19 -11.48
C TYR A 111 22.33 3.89 -12.07
N GLU A 112 23.13 3.18 -11.29
CA GLU A 112 23.65 1.86 -11.65
C GLU A 112 23.30 0.82 -10.58
N THR A 113 23.32 -0.45 -10.97
CA THR A 113 23.24 -1.58 -10.04
C THR A 113 24.44 -2.49 -10.24
N ASN A 114 25.03 -2.96 -9.14
CA ASN A 114 26.09 -3.97 -9.15
C ASN A 114 25.68 -5.12 -8.23
N VAL A 115 25.37 -6.26 -8.84
CA VAL A 115 24.72 -7.40 -8.19
C VAL A 115 25.46 -8.69 -8.50
N LEU A 116 25.62 -9.53 -7.49
CA LEU A 116 25.89 -10.95 -7.65
C LEU A 116 24.55 -11.70 -7.62
N ARG A 117 24.20 -12.33 -8.75
CA ARG A 117 23.03 -13.19 -8.90
C ARG A 117 23.43 -14.64 -8.70
N LEU A 118 22.70 -15.33 -7.82
CA LEU A 118 22.71 -16.78 -7.68
C LEU A 118 21.37 -17.28 -8.23
N SER A 119 21.37 -18.04 -9.32
CA SER A 119 20.12 -18.55 -9.89
C SER A 119 20.09 -20.05 -10.08
N ARG A 120 18.89 -20.61 -9.96
CA ARG A 120 18.61 -22.03 -10.17
C ARG A 120 17.21 -22.20 -10.71
N ILE A 121 17.06 -23.08 -11.70
CA ILE A 121 15.75 -23.51 -12.20
C ILE A 121 15.19 -24.60 -11.27
N LEU A 122 14.01 -24.36 -10.72
CA LEU A 122 13.23 -25.33 -9.97
C LEU A 122 12.06 -25.82 -10.82
N ARG A 123 11.77 -27.11 -10.71
CA ARG A 123 10.55 -27.72 -11.26
C ARG A 123 9.56 -27.90 -10.13
N ASP A 124 8.34 -27.41 -10.35
CA ASP A 124 7.18 -27.74 -9.52
C ASP A 124 6.25 -28.66 -10.32
N LYS A 125 5.19 -29.19 -9.70
CA LYS A 125 4.28 -30.16 -10.35
C LYS A 125 3.71 -29.66 -11.69
N THR A 126 3.48 -28.36 -11.81
CA THR A 126 2.77 -27.75 -12.95
C THR A 126 3.62 -26.81 -13.80
N GLY A 127 4.87 -26.53 -13.41
CA GLY A 127 5.67 -25.50 -14.07
C GLY A 127 7.16 -25.49 -13.73
N ARG A 128 7.88 -24.59 -14.41
CA ARG A 128 9.31 -24.32 -14.20
C ARG A 128 9.48 -22.86 -13.80
N VAL A 129 10.27 -22.63 -12.78
CA VAL A 129 10.52 -21.30 -12.22
C VAL A 129 12.02 -21.12 -12.06
N GLU A 130 12.55 -20.01 -12.59
CA GLU A 130 13.88 -19.56 -12.20
C GLU A 130 13.78 -18.87 -10.84
N VAL A 131 14.55 -19.37 -9.88
CA VAL A 131 14.71 -18.72 -8.58
C VAL A 131 16.06 -18.02 -8.59
N ALA A 132 16.04 -16.68 -8.54
CA ALA A 132 17.23 -15.84 -8.61
C ALA A 132 17.38 -15.02 -7.34
N TYR A 133 18.46 -15.24 -6.59
CA TYR A 133 18.81 -14.44 -5.42
C TYR A 133 19.89 -13.41 -5.77
N ASP A 134 19.54 -12.14 -5.58
CA ASP A 134 20.36 -10.99 -5.88
C ASP A 134 20.89 -10.34 -4.61
N ARG A 135 22.22 -10.19 -4.53
CA ARG A 135 22.91 -9.40 -3.51
C ARG A 135 23.79 -8.34 -4.15
N GLY A 136 23.70 -7.11 -3.68
CA GLY A 136 24.49 -6.04 -4.25
C GLY A 136 24.06 -4.66 -3.79
N VAL A 137 24.20 -3.68 -4.67
CA VAL A 137 23.84 -2.28 -4.39
C VAL A 137 23.22 -1.61 -5.60
N ILE A 138 22.35 -0.64 -5.34
CA ILE A 138 21.94 0.43 -6.26
C ILE A 138 22.78 1.65 -5.91
N ARG A 139 23.30 2.36 -6.91
CA ARG A 139 24.10 3.57 -6.72
C ARG A 139 23.57 4.71 -7.57
N ALA A 140 23.44 5.89 -6.99
CA ALA A 140 23.17 7.11 -7.73
C ALA A 140 24.04 8.23 -7.17
N GLY A 141 25.03 8.67 -7.95
CA GLY A 141 26.08 9.57 -7.45
C GLY A 141 26.81 8.96 -6.26
N ALA A 142 26.84 9.67 -5.13
CA ALA A 142 27.49 9.23 -3.90
C ALA A 142 26.58 8.36 -3.00
N LEU A 143 25.29 8.20 -3.35
CA LEU A 143 24.33 7.47 -2.53
C LEU A 143 24.27 5.99 -2.92
N GLU A 144 24.15 5.11 -1.92
CA GLU A 144 23.98 3.67 -2.11
C GLU A 144 22.74 3.14 -1.38
N LEU A 145 22.08 2.13 -1.97
CA LEU A 145 21.06 1.31 -1.31
C LEU A 145 21.36 -0.18 -1.47
N PRO A 146 21.23 -1.00 -0.41
CA PRO A 146 21.53 -2.42 -0.48
C PRO A 146 20.48 -3.21 -1.28
N ILE A 147 20.90 -4.19 -2.05
CA ILE A 147 20.03 -5.18 -2.70
C ILE A 147 20.21 -6.52 -1.98
N SER A 148 19.08 -7.11 -1.58
CA SER A 148 19.00 -8.42 -0.93
C SER A 148 17.61 -8.98 -1.20
N GLU A 149 17.40 -9.52 -2.40
CA GLU A 149 16.08 -9.91 -2.89
C GLU A 149 16.14 -11.20 -3.69
N ILE A 150 15.11 -12.02 -3.57
CA ILE A 150 14.92 -13.26 -4.31
C ILE A 150 13.70 -13.13 -5.21
N GLU A 151 13.88 -13.46 -6.48
CA GLU A 151 12.91 -13.40 -7.55
C GLU A 151 12.52 -14.83 -7.96
N PHE A 152 11.22 -15.05 -8.15
CA PHE A 152 10.63 -16.28 -8.67
C PHE A 152 10.02 -15.95 -10.03
N GLU A 153 10.77 -16.21 -11.10
CA GLU A 153 10.37 -15.89 -12.47
C GLU A 153 9.76 -17.12 -13.14
N LEU A 154 8.56 -16.98 -13.68
CA LEU A 154 7.86 -18.06 -14.37
C LEU A 154 8.47 -18.30 -15.75
N LEU A 155 9.08 -19.47 -15.95
CA LEU A 155 9.62 -19.87 -17.26
C LEU A 155 8.58 -20.60 -18.11
N SER A 156 7.74 -21.41 -17.49
CA SER A 156 6.66 -22.16 -18.14
C SER A 156 5.68 -22.72 -17.10
N GLY A 157 4.40 -22.84 -17.46
CA GLY A 157 3.36 -23.35 -16.56
C GLY A 157 2.41 -22.23 -16.09
N PRO A 158 1.55 -22.52 -15.11
CA PRO A 158 0.57 -21.57 -14.60
C PRO A 158 1.20 -20.58 -13.60
N LEU A 159 0.64 -19.36 -13.51
CA LEU A 159 1.16 -18.29 -12.64
C LEU A 159 1.08 -18.66 -11.15
N GLU A 160 0.16 -19.54 -10.77
CA GLU A 160 0.02 -20.12 -9.44
C GLU A 160 1.33 -20.76 -8.93
N THR A 161 2.19 -21.25 -9.85
CA THR A 161 3.44 -21.92 -9.50
C THR A 161 4.42 -21.00 -8.79
N ILE A 162 4.57 -19.74 -9.21
CA ILE A 162 5.49 -18.81 -8.53
C ILE A 162 4.99 -18.45 -7.13
N PHE A 163 3.67 -18.39 -6.91
CA PHE A 163 3.10 -18.14 -5.59
C PHE A 163 3.24 -19.34 -4.66
N THR A 164 3.10 -20.56 -5.18
CA THR A 164 3.29 -21.78 -4.39
C THR A 164 4.74 -21.92 -3.94
N LEU A 165 5.69 -21.74 -4.86
CA LEU A 165 7.12 -21.75 -4.53
C LEU A 165 7.50 -20.58 -3.62
N GLY A 166 7.02 -19.37 -3.93
CA GLY A 166 7.26 -18.16 -3.15
C GLY A 166 6.76 -18.30 -1.71
N LYS A 167 5.55 -18.80 -1.49
CA LYS A 167 4.99 -19.06 -0.14
C LYS A 167 5.82 -20.08 0.63
N ARG A 168 6.25 -21.17 -0.01
CA ARG A 168 7.11 -22.19 0.63
C ARG A 168 8.45 -21.61 1.08
N TRP A 169 9.09 -20.81 0.23
CA TRP A 169 10.36 -20.15 0.56
C TRP A 169 10.17 -19.05 1.61
N GLN A 170 9.08 -18.29 1.51
CA GLN A 170 8.70 -17.28 2.49
C GLN A 170 8.56 -17.89 3.88
N GLN A 171 7.86 -19.01 4.00
CA GLN A 171 7.68 -19.70 5.29
C GLN A 171 9.00 -20.26 5.83
N LYS A 172 9.84 -20.83 4.96
CA LYS A 172 11.12 -21.43 5.35
C LYS A 172 12.18 -20.41 5.78
N PHE A 173 12.22 -19.24 5.13
CA PHE A 173 13.28 -18.25 5.29
C PHE A 173 12.79 -16.91 5.85
N ALA A 174 11.54 -16.85 6.31
CA ALA A 174 10.89 -15.62 6.79
C ALA A 174 11.05 -14.44 5.82
N LEU A 175 10.89 -14.70 4.52
CA LEU A 175 11.05 -13.67 3.49
C LEU A 175 9.94 -12.61 3.62
N LEU A 176 10.23 -11.40 3.15
CA LEU A 176 9.33 -10.26 3.26
C LEU A 176 8.88 -9.80 1.87
N LEU A 177 7.60 -9.53 1.69
CA LEU A 177 7.09 -8.99 0.43
C LEU A 177 7.48 -7.51 0.29
N ASP A 178 8.09 -7.16 -0.86
CA ASP A 178 8.41 -5.77 -1.23
C ASP A 178 8.03 -5.52 -2.69
N ALA A 179 7.06 -4.63 -2.91
CA ALA A 179 6.51 -4.31 -4.22
C ALA A 179 7.43 -3.40 -5.06
N ARG A 180 8.45 -2.75 -4.46
CA ARG A 180 9.26 -1.71 -5.12
C ARG A 180 10.34 -2.32 -6.00
N SER A 181 10.29 -2.13 -7.32
CA SER A 181 11.33 -2.66 -8.23
C SER A 181 12.71 -2.04 -7.99
N LYS A 182 13.79 -2.70 -8.45
CA LYS A 182 15.15 -2.10 -8.44
C LYS A 182 15.16 -0.76 -9.20
N ALA A 183 14.40 -0.67 -10.29
CA ALA A 183 14.29 0.54 -11.10
C ALA A 183 13.58 1.68 -10.35
N GLU A 184 12.49 1.37 -9.63
CA GLU A 184 11.78 2.34 -8.79
C GLU A 184 12.67 2.86 -7.66
N ARG A 185 13.38 1.94 -6.98
CA ARG A 185 14.31 2.29 -5.88
C ARG A 185 15.47 3.14 -6.41
N GLY A 186 16.00 2.83 -7.59
CA GLY A 186 17.06 3.60 -8.24
C GLY A 186 16.64 4.99 -8.71
N ASP A 187 15.46 5.14 -9.32
CA ASP A 187 14.92 6.46 -9.71
C ASP A 187 14.69 7.37 -8.49
N ARG A 188 14.17 6.82 -7.39
CA ARG A 188 14.04 7.56 -6.13
C ARG A 188 15.40 7.98 -5.57
N LEU A 189 16.40 7.09 -5.59
CA LEU A 189 17.74 7.38 -5.10
C LEU A 189 18.43 8.46 -5.95
N ALA A 190 18.27 8.39 -7.28
CA ALA A 190 18.80 9.38 -8.21
C ALA A 190 18.17 10.77 -8.03
N GLN A 191 16.88 10.83 -7.68
CA GLN A 191 16.22 12.10 -7.32
C GLN A 191 16.74 12.67 -6.01
N LEU A 192 16.93 11.83 -4.99
CA LEU A 192 17.53 12.28 -3.74
C LEU A 192 18.93 12.84 -4.00
N ASN A 193 19.78 12.11 -4.73
CA ASN A 193 21.12 12.58 -5.09
C ASN A 193 21.07 13.93 -5.81
N LYS A 194 20.20 14.09 -6.83
CA LYS A 194 20.04 15.37 -7.54
C LYS A 194 19.64 16.50 -6.59
N THR A 195 18.73 16.23 -5.66
CA THR A 195 18.26 17.21 -4.67
C THR A 195 19.38 17.61 -3.72
N LEU A 196 20.12 16.65 -3.18
CA LEU A 196 21.23 16.90 -2.26
C LEU A 196 22.36 17.67 -2.95
N THR A 197 22.75 17.29 -4.17
CA THR A 197 23.77 18.02 -4.94
C THR A 197 23.35 19.47 -5.22
N ALA A 198 22.06 19.73 -5.48
CA ALA A 198 21.57 21.09 -5.67
C ALA A 198 21.58 21.90 -4.37
N LEU A 199 21.33 21.26 -3.22
CA LEU A 199 21.40 21.90 -1.90
C LEU A 199 22.84 22.18 -1.46
N ASP A 200 23.80 21.36 -1.87
CA ASP A 200 25.24 21.55 -1.56
C ASP A 200 25.81 22.81 -2.24
N ALA A 201 25.13 23.35 -3.25
CA ALA A 201 25.47 24.61 -3.89
C ALA A 201 24.90 25.86 -3.16
N LEU A 202 24.14 25.68 -2.07
CA LEU A 202 23.54 26.76 -1.27
C LEU A 202 24.35 27.05 0.00
N ASN A 203 24.04 28.16 0.69
CA ASN A 203 24.65 28.52 1.98
C ASN A 203 24.45 27.41 3.06
N ALA A 204 25.43 27.25 3.95
CA ALA A 204 25.57 26.09 4.84
C ALA A 204 24.38 25.84 5.79
N GLN A 205 23.81 26.89 6.42
CA GLN A 205 22.77 26.73 7.44
C GLN A 205 21.42 26.28 6.84
N ASP A 206 20.97 26.93 5.76
CA ASP A 206 19.71 26.59 5.07
C ASP A 206 19.81 25.25 4.32
N SER A 207 21.02 24.84 3.95
CA SER A 207 21.27 23.57 3.29
C SER A 207 21.01 22.39 4.23
N GLU A 208 21.47 22.44 5.48
CA GLU A 208 21.37 21.30 6.40
C GLU A 208 19.90 20.92 6.74
N THR A 209 19.06 21.90 7.08
CA THR A 209 17.64 21.64 7.35
C THR A 209 16.93 21.03 6.13
N LYS A 210 17.16 21.58 4.94
CA LYS A 210 16.57 21.07 3.69
C LYS A 210 17.09 19.68 3.32
N ARG A 211 18.36 19.36 3.66
CA ARG A 211 18.93 18.02 3.48
C ARG A 211 18.23 17.00 4.37
N ILE A 212 18.01 17.33 5.64
CA ILE A 212 17.25 16.48 6.58
C ILE A 212 15.84 16.22 6.04
N GLU A 213 15.15 17.27 5.57
CA GLU A 213 13.81 17.14 4.98
C GLU A 213 13.81 16.27 3.71
N ALA A 214 14.79 16.44 2.81
CA ALA A 214 14.91 15.64 1.59
C ALA A 214 15.15 14.16 1.89
N VAL A 215 16.03 13.85 2.85
CA VAL A 215 16.27 12.47 3.31
C VAL A 215 15.02 11.89 3.99
N ALA A 216 14.31 12.68 4.80
CA ALA A 216 13.05 12.25 5.40
C ALA A 216 11.95 11.98 4.36
N ALA A 217 11.86 12.81 3.33
CA ALA A 217 10.93 12.62 2.21
C ALA A 217 11.25 11.34 1.41
N PHE A 218 12.54 11.01 1.26
CA PHE A 218 12.95 9.76 0.61
C PHE A 218 12.42 8.51 1.33
N TRP A 219 12.32 8.56 2.67
CA TRP A 219 11.78 7.47 3.49
C TRP A 219 10.31 7.65 3.89
N ALA A 220 9.60 8.61 3.29
CA ALA A 220 8.21 8.89 3.64
C ALA A 220 7.29 7.67 3.42
N PRO A 221 6.23 7.51 4.24
CA PRO A 221 5.30 6.41 4.12
C PRO A 221 4.47 6.49 2.84
N GLN A 222 4.01 5.34 2.35
CA GLN A 222 3.16 5.28 1.18
C GLN A 222 1.75 5.77 1.54
N PRO A 223 1.30 6.93 1.02
CA PRO A 223 -0.05 7.39 1.24
C PRO A 223 -1.04 6.63 0.34
N VAL A 224 -2.31 6.96 0.47
CA VAL A 224 -3.34 6.45 -0.46
C VAL A 224 -3.13 7.04 -1.85
N THR A 225 -3.22 6.20 -2.87
CA THR A 225 -3.19 6.62 -4.28
C THR A 225 -4.60 6.60 -4.86
N PRO A 226 -4.96 7.54 -5.76
CA PRO A 226 -6.26 7.50 -6.46
C PRO A 226 -6.43 6.20 -7.25
N ILE A 227 -7.66 5.65 -7.23
CA ILE A 227 -8.03 4.44 -7.97
C ILE A 227 -8.83 4.85 -9.20
N VAL A 228 -8.40 4.37 -10.36
CA VAL A 228 -9.12 4.54 -11.62
C VAL A 228 -9.86 3.24 -11.90
N LEU A 229 -11.18 3.30 -11.88
CA LEU A 229 -12.05 2.18 -12.23
C LEU A 229 -12.53 2.37 -13.67
N ASP A 230 -12.56 1.28 -14.43
CA ASP A 230 -13.26 1.23 -15.70
C ASP A 230 -14.77 1.12 -15.45
N ALA A 231 -15.54 2.11 -15.88
CA ALA A 231 -16.99 2.18 -15.70
C ALA A 231 -17.74 1.03 -16.39
N GLN A 232 -17.13 0.38 -17.38
CA GLN A 232 -17.68 -0.77 -18.10
C GLN A 232 -17.23 -2.13 -17.54
N SER A 233 -16.29 -2.13 -16.58
CA SER A 233 -15.85 -3.36 -15.92
C SER A 233 -16.92 -3.93 -15.00
N ASN A 234 -16.79 -5.19 -14.59
CA ASN A 234 -17.70 -5.80 -13.62
C ASN A 234 -17.23 -5.56 -12.16
N ALA A 235 -18.12 -5.84 -11.20
CA ALA A 235 -17.84 -5.64 -9.77
C ALA A 235 -16.65 -6.47 -9.26
N ALA A 236 -16.35 -7.63 -9.86
CA ALA A 236 -15.22 -8.46 -9.50
C ALA A 236 -13.89 -7.79 -9.91
N GLN A 237 -13.81 -7.24 -11.12
CA GLN A 237 -12.65 -6.47 -11.58
C GLN A 237 -12.45 -5.21 -10.72
N ALA A 238 -13.53 -4.45 -10.46
CA ALA A 238 -13.44 -3.28 -9.60
C ALA A 238 -12.95 -3.62 -8.18
N LEU A 239 -13.38 -4.75 -7.60
CA LEU A 239 -12.85 -5.22 -6.31
C LEU A 239 -11.36 -5.59 -6.41
N ARG A 240 -10.90 -6.22 -7.51
CA ARG A 240 -9.47 -6.51 -7.73
C ARG A 240 -8.66 -5.23 -7.80
N ASP A 241 -9.09 -4.22 -8.56
CA ASP A 241 -8.37 -2.95 -8.71
C ASP A 241 -8.25 -2.19 -7.38
N VAL A 242 -9.36 -2.12 -6.63
CA VAL A 242 -9.37 -1.52 -5.28
C VAL A 242 -8.50 -2.32 -4.32
N SER A 243 -8.53 -3.65 -4.38
CA SER A 243 -7.71 -4.51 -3.52
C SER A 243 -6.23 -4.39 -3.86
N ALA A 244 -5.88 -4.26 -5.14
CA ALA A 244 -4.50 -4.09 -5.60
C ALA A 244 -3.86 -2.83 -5.02
N GLU A 245 -4.54 -1.69 -5.10
CA GLU A 245 -4.03 -0.44 -4.55
C GLU A 245 -3.98 -0.49 -3.01
N CYS A 246 -5.00 -1.06 -2.35
CA CYS A 246 -4.97 -1.19 -0.90
C CYS A 246 -3.82 -2.09 -0.44
N LEU A 247 -3.56 -3.19 -1.15
CA LEU A 247 -2.46 -4.10 -0.85
C LEU A 247 -1.11 -3.46 -1.13
N ASP A 248 -0.95 -2.69 -2.21
CA ASP A 248 0.29 -1.96 -2.50
C ASP A 248 0.63 -0.98 -1.35
N GLN A 249 -0.36 -0.23 -0.85
CA GLN A 249 -0.20 0.62 0.34
C GLN A 249 0.23 -0.20 1.58
N ILE A 250 -0.40 -1.35 1.81
CA ILE A 250 -0.06 -2.22 2.95
C ILE A 250 1.36 -2.75 2.81
N ILE A 251 1.70 -3.37 1.68
CA ILE A 251 2.99 -4.01 1.41
C ILE A 251 4.14 -3.01 1.57
N ARG A 252 4.04 -1.84 0.94
CA ARG A 252 5.09 -0.82 0.96
C ARG A 252 5.38 -0.33 2.38
N ASN A 253 4.34 -0.03 3.15
CA ASN A 253 4.52 0.39 4.54
C ASN A 253 5.02 -0.76 5.43
N SER A 254 4.56 -2.00 5.19
CA SER A 254 5.04 -3.19 5.90
C SER A 254 6.52 -3.46 5.67
N ALA A 255 7.01 -3.31 4.43
CA ALA A 255 8.42 -3.49 4.09
C ALA A 255 9.30 -2.52 4.89
N PHE A 256 8.91 -1.24 4.99
CA PHE A 256 9.63 -0.26 5.80
C PHE A 256 9.60 -0.57 7.29
N ILE A 257 8.43 -0.91 7.85
CA ILE A 257 8.31 -1.28 9.27
C ILE A 257 9.16 -2.52 9.58
N ALA A 258 9.26 -3.45 8.62
CA ALA A 258 10.09 -4.64 8.72
C ALA A 258 11.60 -4.34 8.59
N GLY A 259 12.01 -3.13 8.22
CA GLY A 259 13.41 -2.71 8.11
C GLY A 259 14.04 -2.98 6.74
N VAL A 260 13.24 -3.14 5.68
CA VAL A 260 13.77 -3.22 4.32
C VAL A 260 14.47 -1.89 3.99
N ASP A 261 15.69 -1.98 3.45
CA ASP A 261 16.63 -0.87 3.15
C ASP A 261 17.23 -0.14 4.35
N THR A 262 16.45 0.10 5.41
CA THR A 262 16.86 0.94 6.56
C THR A 262 17.39 0.14 7.76
N GLY A 263 17.15 -1.18 7.80
CA GLY A 263 17.36 -1.96 9.02
C GLY A 263 16.50 -1.41 10.17
N ASP A 264 17.12 -1.17 11.32
CA ASP A 264 16.47 -0.52 12.47
C ASP A 264 16.96 0.93 12.67
N LEU A 265 17.58 1.56 11.66
CA LEU A 265 18.17 2.91 11.79
C LEU A 265 17.15 4.05 11.69
N TYR A 266 15.95 3.80 11.14
CA TYR A 266 14.96 4.85 10.86
C TYR A 266 13.67 4.64 11.67
N LEU A 267 13.80 4.64 13.00
CA LEU A 267 12.71 4.33 13.95
C LEU A 267 11.67 5.44 14.06
N ASP A 268 12.08 6.71 13.94
CA ASP A 268 11.22 7.88 14.20
C ASP A 268 10.00 7.96 13.26
N LYS A 269 10.12 7.43 12.04
CA LYS A 269 9.03 7.39 11.05
C LYS A 269 8.20 6.10 11.09
N ARG A 270 8.55 5.13 11.94
CA ARG A 270 7.84 3.86 12.04
C ARG A 270 6.37 4.05 12.41
N SER A 271 6.05 5.01 13.28
CA SER A 271 4.67 5.34 13.67
C SER A 271 3.82 5.81 12.47
N GLU A 272 4.41 6.61 11.58
CA GLU A 272 3.78 7.12 10.35
C GLU A 272 3.51 6.00 9.34
N HIS A 273 4.47 5.09 9.14
CA HIS A 273 4.25 3.88 8.34
C HIS A 273 3.18 2.98 8.94
N VAL A 274 3.19 2.73 10.25
CA VAL A 274 2.16 1.95 10.94
C VAL A 274 0.79 2.59 10.76
N HIS A 275 0.72 3.93 10.82
CA HIS A 275 -0.51 4.66 10.53
C HIS A 275 -1.02 4.38 9.10
N GLN A 276 -0.18 4.56 8.08
CA GLN A 276 -0.57 4.35 6.68
C GLN A 276 -0.90 2.88 6.38
N LEU A 277 -0.16 1.93 6.93
CA LEU A 277 -0.48 0.51 6.86
C LEU A 277 -1.88 0.23 7.43
N ARG A 278 -2.19 0.75 8.62
CA ARG A 278 -3.53 0.63 9.24
C ARG A 278 -4.62 1.30 8.39
N VAL A 279 -4.31 2.40 7.71
CA VAL A 279 -5.22 3.01 6.73
C VAL A 279 -5.50 2.02 5.60
N GLY A 280 -4.47 1.44 4.98
CA GLY A 280 -4.61 0.42 3.92
C GLY A 280 -5.47 -0.77 4.34
N ILE A 281 -5.23 -1.34 5.53
CA ILE A 281 -6.05 -2.46 6.05
C ILE A 281 -7.53 -2.07 6.22
N ARG A 282 -7.80 -0.87 6.76
CA ARG A 282 -9.18 -0.39 6.92
C ARG A 282 -9.87 -0.18 5.57
N ARG A 283 -9.14 0.32 4.58
CA ARG A 283 -9.63 0.49 3.21
C ARG A 283 -9.97 -0.86 2.60
N LEU A 284 -9.07 -1.84 2.63
CA LEU A 284 -9.31 -3.19 2.14
C LEU A 284 -10.55 -3.84 2.79
N ARG A 285 -10.66 -3.77 4.13
CA ARG A 285 -11.83 -4.28 4.85
C ARG A 285 -13.13 -3.56 4.48
N SER A 286 -13.05 -2.26 4.21
CA SER A 286 -14.20 -1.46 3.77
C SER A 286 -14.59 -1.79 2.34
N ALA A 287 -13.63 -2.09 1.47
CA ALA A 287 -13.86 -2.60 0.12
C ALA A 287 -14.66 -3.90 0.18
N TRP A 288 -14.26 -4.88 0.99
CA TRP A 288 -15.04 -6.11 1.15
C TRP A 288 -16.47 -5.86 1.64
N SER A 289 -16.65 -4.94 2.60
CA SER A 289 -17.99 -4.55 3.06
C SER A 289 -18.81 -3.88 1.94
N PHE A 290 -18.16 -3.09 1.08
CA PHE A 290 -18.78 -2.36 -0.02
C PHE A 290 -19.07 -3.25 -1.23
N PHE A 291 -18.27 -4.28 -1.50
CA PHE A 291 -18.50 -5.22 -2.60
C PHE A 291 -19.30 -6.46 -2.18
N ASN A 292 -19.59 -6.64 -0.88
CA ASN A 292 -20.42 -7.74 -0.39
C ASN A 292 -21.80 -7.79 -1.07
N GLY A 293 -22.12 -8.94 -1.67
CA GLY A 293 -23.35 -9.14 -2.45
C GLY A 293 -23.32 -8.57 -3.87
N LEU A 294 -22.16 -8.07 -4.33
CA LEU A 294 -21.93 -7.70 -5.75
C LEU A 294 -20.94 -8.66 -6.44
N THR A 295 -20.07 -9.30 -5.68
CA THR A 295 -19.07 -10.26 -6.16
C THR A 295 -18.63 -11.14 -5.00
N ASP A 296 -17.98 -12.25 -5.32
CA ASP A 296 -17.32 -13.10 -4.34
C ASP A 296 -16.24 -12.33 -3.57
N LEU A 297 -16.16 -12.63 -2.28
CA LEU A 297 -15.19 -12.05 -1.36
C LEU A 297 -14.18 -13.11 -0.92
N PRO A 298 -13.02 -12.70 -0.37
CA PRO A 298 -12.14 -13.63 0.33
C PRO A 298 -12.89 -14.37 1.44
N SER A 299 -12.44 -15.58 1.75
CA SER A 299 -13.08 -16.44 2.75
C SER A 299 -13.15 -15.77 4.12
N LEU A 300 -14.01 -16.28 5.01
CA LEU A 300 -14.18 -15.69 6.33
C LEU A 300 -12.89 -15.77 7.16
N GLU A 301 -12.10 -16.83 6.98
CA GLU A 301 -10.81 -17.05 7.63
C GLU A 301 -9.84 -15.92 7.27
N VAL A 302 -9.64 -15.66 5.97
CA VAL A 302 -8.76 -14.59 5.45
C VAL A 302 -9.20 -13.22 5.97
N ARG A 303 -10.51 -12.96 5.99
CA ARG A 303 -11.08 -11.69 6.48
C ARG A 303 -10.98 -11.54 8.00
N THR A 304 -10.92 -12.63 8.74
CA THR A 304 -10.76 -12.63 10.20
C THR A 304 -9.30 -12.48 10.60
N GLU A 305 -8.39 -13.13 9.87
CA GLU A 305 -6.95 -13.04 10.09
C GLU A 305 -6.42 -11.61 10.04
N ILE A 306 -6.84 -10.83 9.03
CA ILE A 306 -6.41 -9.43 8.95
C ILE A 306 -6.92 -8.57 10.11
N LYS A 307 -8.03 -8.96 10.77
CA LYS A 307 -8.49 -8.26 11.99
C LYS A 307 -7.54 -8.50 13.15
N MET A 308 -7.02 -9.73 13.28
CA MET A 308 -6.03 -10.07 14.32
C MET A 308 -4.75 -9.28 14.11
N HIS A 309 -4.20 -9.27 12.89
CA HIS A 309 -3.03 -8.45 12.57
C HIS A 309 -3.29 -6.96 12.78
N PHE A 310 -4.47 -6.46 12.41
CA PHE A 310 -4.84 -5.06 12.66
C PHE A 310 -4.86 -4.70 14.15
N ALA A 311 -5.29 -5.61 15.03
CA ALA A 311 -5.25 -5.41 16.47
C ALA A 311 -3.81 -5.33 16.99
N GLN A 312 -2.95 -6.27 16.56
CA GLN A 312 -1.53 -6.29 16.90
C GLN A 312 -0.81 -5.00 16.44
N LEU A 313 -1.13 -4.50 15.25
CA LEU A 313 -0.60 -3.22 14.75
C LEU A 313 -1.11 -1.99 15.52
N GLY A 314 -2.00 -2.15 16.51
CA GLY A 314 -2.68 -1.08 17.22
C GLY A 314 -2.22 -0.84 18.65
N GLY A 315 -1.39 -1.73 19.21
CA GLY A 315 -1.08 -1.78 20.64
C GLY A 315 -0.51 -0.50 21.27
N ALA A 316 0.07 0.42 20.47
CA ALA A 316 0.63 1.69 20.96
C ALA A 316 -0.26 2.92 20.69
N ARG A 317 -1.31 2.79 19.87
CA ARG A 317 -1.94 3.98 19.26
C ARG A 317 -2.86 4.75 20.19
N ASP A 318 -3.55 4.08 21.11
CA ASP A 318 -4.46 4.75 22.04
C ASP A 318 -3.65 5.60 23.04
N ASP A 319 -2.46 5.12 23.42
CA ASP A 319 -1.49 5.85 24.23
C ASP A 319 -0.84 7.03 23.49
N ASP A 320 -0.50 6.87 22.21
CA ASP A 320 0.03 7.97 21.39
C ASP A 320 -1.01 9.09 21.24
N VAL A 321 -2.27 8.76 20.94
CA VAL A 321 -3.36 9.75 20.85
C VAL A 321 -3.56 10.46 22.18
N LEU A 322 -3.52 9.72 23.29
CA LEU A 322 -3.64 10.32 24.61
C LEU A 322 -2.50 11.32 24.89
N ARG A 323 -1.25 10.94 24.61
CA ARG A 323 -0.04 11.73 24.91
C ARG A 323 0.18 12.90 23.97
N GLU A 324 -0.02 12.71 22.67
CA GLU A 324 0.30 13.69 21.63
C GLU A 324 -0.86 14.63 21.32
N LEU A 325 -2.11 14.19 21.49
CA LEU A 325 -3.29 14.99 21.13
C LEU A 325 -4.03 15.49 22.38
N ILE A 326 -4.36 14.60 23.31
CA ILE A 326 -5.32 14.93 24.38
C ILE A 326 -4.65 15.63 25.57
N LEU A 327 -3.50 15.11 26.05
CA LEU A 327 -2.77 15.70 27.17
C LEU A 327 -2.33 17.16 26.93
N PRO A 328 -1.82 17.57 25.76
CA PRO A 328 -1.48 18.97 25.50
C PRO A 328 -2.70 19.91 25.62
N ILE A 329 -3.86 19.47 25.14
CA ILE A 329 -5.12 20.22 25.24
C ILE A 329 -5.54 20.36 26.71
N LEU A 330 -5.49 19.26 27.47
CA LEU A 330 -5.82 19.26 28.89
C LEU A 330 -4.86 20.15 29.70
N ARG A 331 -3.55 20.09 29.44
CA ARG A 331 -2.55 20.95 30.09
C ARG A 331 -2.84 22.42 29.82
N LYS A 332 -3.16 22.77 28.57
CA LYS A 332 -3.57 24.14 28.20
C LYS A 332 -4.85 24.58 28.91
N ALA A 333 -5.74 23.64 29.22
CA ALA A 333 -6.97 23.91 29.99
C ALA A 333 -6.74 24.02 31.51
N GLY A 334 -5.52 23.79 32.01
CA GLY A 334 -5.19 23.87 33.44
C GLY A 334 -5.18 22.53 34.17
N GLN A 335 -5.11 21.40 33.46
CA GLN A 335 -4.99 20.06 34.05
C GLN A 335 -3.79 19.99 35.01
N PRO A 336 -3.99 19.63 36.29
CA PRO A 336 -2.90 19.39 37.22
C PRO A 336 -2.01 18.22 36.74
N PRO A 337 -0.73 18.17 37.14
CA PRO A 337 0.18 17.09 36.76
C PRO A 337 -0.44 15.70 36.99
N LEU A 338 -0.28 14.84 35.98
CA LEU A 338 -0.75 13.47 35.99
C LEU A 338 0.33 12.60 35.37
N VAL A 339 0.64 11.50 36.04
CA VAL A 339 1.63 10.52 35.62
C VAL A 339 0.91 9.44 34.82
N LEU A 340 1.20 9.36 33.53
CA LEU A 340 0.86 8.19 32.74
C LEU A 340 2.09 7.29 32.70
N GLU A 341 1.93 6.01 33.06
CA GLU A 341 2.97 5.01 32.83
C GLU A 341 3.46 5.13 31.39
N GLN A 342 4.78 5.12 31.20
CA GLN A 342 5.35 5.08 29.86
C GLN A 342 4.93 3.77 29.22
N ALA A 343 4.26 3.86 28.06
CA ALA A 343 4.14 2.70 27.21
C ALA A 343 5.57 2.26 26.88
N VAL A 344 5.93 1.03 27.26
CA VAL A 344 7.07 0.38 26.64
C VAL A 344 6.81 0.49 25.14
N GLN A 345 7.71 1.14 24.40
CA GLN A 345 7.67 1.18 22.93
C GLN A 345 7.93 -0.24 22.43
N ASP A 346 6.92 -1.08 22.53
CA ASP A 346 7.03 -2.46 22.15
C ASP A 346 7.09 -2.50 20.63
N ASN A 347 8.14 -3.15 20.11
CA ASN A 347 8.37 -3.32 18.68
C ASN A 347 7.36 -4.28 18.01
N HIS A 348 6.15 -4.38 18.58
CA HIS A 348 5.10 -5.32 18.22
C HIS A 348 4.66 -5.16 16.77
N ALA A 349 4.68 -3.93 16.22
CA ALA A 349 4.41 -3.70 14.81
C ALA A 349 5.45 -4.36 13.89
N ALA A 350 6.76 -4.19 14.16
CA ALA A 350 7.81 -4.84 13.37
C ALA A 350 7.76 -6.36 13.51
N THR A 351 7.56 -6.86 14.73
CA THR A 351 7.37 -8.29 14.98
C THR A 351 6.18 -8.85 14.19
N THR A 352 5.06 -8.13 14.16
CA THR A 352 3.87 -8.54 13.40
C THR A 352 4.16 -8.60 11.91
N VAL A 353 4.72 -7.54 11.32
CA VAL A 353 4.96 -7.51 9.87
C VAL A 353 6.10 -8.42 9.43
N ARG A 354 7.07 -8.73 10.30
CA ARG A 354 8.13 -9.72 10.05
C ARG A 354 7.66 -11.15 10.23
N SER A 355 6.50 -11.38 10.85
CA SER A 355 6.00 -12.72 11.12
C SER A 355 5.70 -13.49 9.83
N VAL A 356 6.02 -14.78 9.85
CA VAL A 356 5.73 -15.69 8.72
C VAL A 356 4.25 -15.69 8.38
N ARG A 357 3.39 -15.67 9.41
CA ARG A 357 1.93 -15.68 9.27
C ARG A 357 1.42 -14.46 8.49
N TYR A 358 1.85 -13.26 8.87
CA TYR A 358 1.45 -12.03 8.20
C TYR A 358 1.92 -11.98 6.74
N GLN A 359 3.17 -12.38 6.48
CA GLN A 359 3.73 -12.41 5.12
C GLN A 359 3.08 -13.48 4.24
N SER A 360 2.74 -14.64 4.81
CA SER A 360 1.92 -15.67 4.13
C SER A 360 0.53 -15.14 3.76
N TRP A 361 -0.11 -14.37 4.65
CA TRP A 361 -1.40 -13.73 4.38
C TRP A 361 -1.28 -12.69 3.26
N LEU A 362 -0.22 -11.86 3.26
CA LEU A 362 0.03 -10.90 2.18
C LEU A 362 0.22 -11.58 0.82
N LEU A 363 0.99 -12.67 0.77
CA LEU A 363 1.20 -13.46 -0.45
C LEU A 363 -0.09 -14.07 -0.98
N GLU A 364 -0.93 -14.61 -0.10
CA GLU A 364 -2.23 -15.15 -0.48
C GLU A 364 -3.15 -14.05 -1.03
N MET A 365 -3.17 -12.89 -0.39
CA MET A 365 -3.95 -11.76 -0.87
C MET A 365 -3.45 -11.21 -2.21
N LEU A 366 -2.13 -11.11 -2.40
CA LEU A 366 -1.53 -10.71 -3.68
C LEU A 366 -1.88 -11.72 -4.79
N ALA A 367 -1.79 -13.02 -4.49
CA ALA A 367 -2.19 -14.08 -5.42
C ALA A 367 -3.65 -13.91 -5.87
N ARG A 368 -4.58 -13.63 -4.95
CA ARG A 368 -6.00 -13.43 -5.28
C ARG A 368 -6.27 -12.21 -6.16
N VAL A 369 -5.44 -11.18 -6.05
CA VAL A 369 -5.58 -9.97 -6.87
C VAL A 369 -5.05 -10.17 -8.27
N VAL A 370 -3.94 -10.90 -8.40
CA VAL A 370 -3.22 -11.06 -9.68
C VAL A 370 -3.72 -12.26 -10.48
N LEU A 371 -4.06 -13.36 -9.81
CA LEU A 371 -4.56 -14.56 -10.48
C LEU A 371 -5.99 -14.33 -10.99
N PRO A 372 -6.28 -14.74 -12.23
CA PRO A 372 -7.64 -14.67 -12.76
C PRO A 372 -8.57 -15.48 -11.85
N SER A 373 -9.75 -14.91 -11.56
CA SER A 373 -10.78 -15.62 -10.84
C SER A 373 -11.24 -16.77 -11.72
N VAL A 374 -10.97 -18.03 -11.32
CA VAL A 374 -11.63 -19.18 -11.92
C VAL A 374 -13.12 -18.96 -11.66
N PRO A 375 -13.98 -18.83 -12.69
CA PRO A 375 -15.41 -18.86 -12.47
C PRO A 375 -15.66 -20.17 -11.71
N ALA A 376 -16.23 -20.10 -10.52
CA ALA A 376 -16.64 -21.32 -9.81
C ALA A 376 -17.43 -22.14 -10.82
N ALA A 377 -16.88 -23.30 -11.22
CA ALA A 377 -17.51 -24.17 -12.18
C ALA A 377 -18.96 -24.31 -11.73
N SER A 378 -19.86 -23.85 -12.59
CA SER A 378 -21.30 -23.85 -12.39
C SER A 378 -21.70 -25.19 -11.80
N ALA A 379 -22.01 -25.19 -10.50
CA ALA A 379 -22.64 -26.30 -9.85
C ALA A 379 -23.98 -26.50 -10.57
N THR A 380 -24.01 -27.54 -11.42
CA THR A 380 -25.18 -28.29 -11.89
C THR A 380 -26.52 -27.56 -11.79
N VAL A 381 -26.99 -27.02 -12.92
CA VAL A 381 -28.43 -26.96 -13.20
C VAL A 381 -28.62 -27.35 -14.67
N GLN A 382 -29.31 -28.48 -14.87
CA GLN A 382 -29.86 -28.91 -16.14
C GLN A 382 -30.78 -27.81 -16.66
N THR A 383 -30.55 -27.33 -17.87
CA THR A 383 -31.46 -26.40 -18.55
C THR A 383 -32.38 -27.21 -19.45
N ASP A 384 -33.62 -27.41 -18.99
CA ASP A 384 -34.76 -27.50 -19.89
C ASP A 384 -35.48 -26.14 -19.91
N GLU A 385 -35.66 -25.68 -21.14
CA GLU A 385 -36.50 -24.64 -21.74
C GLU A 385 -37.16 -23.51 -20.93
N GLU A 386 -37.01 -22.32 -21.53
CA GLU A 386 -37.92 -21.17 -21.58
C GLU A 386 -38.43 -20.55 -20.27
N VAL A 387 -38.04 -19.30 -20.03
CA VAL A 387 -38.89 -18.09 -20.02
C VAL A 387 -38.03 -16.91 -19.48
N LEU A 388 -38.33 -15.70 -19.96
CA LEU A 388 -38.01 -14.36 -19.42
C LEU A 388 -36.86 -13.57 -20.06
N ALA A 389 -37.30 -12.46 -20.66
CA ALA A 389 -36.59 -11.23 -20.96
C ALA A 389 -35.28 -11.02 -20.18
N LYS A 390 -34.17 -10.86 -20.92
CA LYS A 390 -32.89 -10.42 -20.39
C LYS A 390 -33.06 -9.09 -19.64
N PRO A 391 -32.75 -8.99 -18.33
CA PRO A 391 -32.61 -7.70 -17.70
C PRO A 391 -31.38 -7.03 -18.31
N VAL A 392 -31.52 -5.76 -18.73
CA VAL A 392 -30.36 -4.92 -19.08
C VAL A 392 -29.36 -5.01 -17.92
N GLU A 393 -28.20 -5.63 -18.16
CA GLU A 393 -27.12 -5.68 -17.16
C GLU A 393 -26.81 -4.24 -16.75
N GLN A 394 -27.07 -3.90 -15.48
CA GLN A 394 -26.80 -2.56 -14.98
C GLN A 394 -25.28 -2.32 -15.02
N SER A 395 -24.88 -1.19 -15.59
CA SER A 395 -23.48 -0.77 -15.57
C SER A 395 -22.93 -0.73 -14.14
N LEU A 396 -21.62 -0.92 -13.98
CA LEU A 396 -20.95 -0.85 -12.69
C LEU A 396 -21.23 0.48 -11.99
N GLU A 397 -21.19 1.58 -12.74
CA GLU A 397 -21.48 2.91 -12.22
C GLU A 397 -22.87 2.97 -11.56
N GLN A 398 -23.91 2.46 -12.22
CA GLN A 398 -25.26 2.41 -11.67
C GLN A 398 -25.33 1.56 -10.40
N THR A 399 -24.67 0.39 -10.42
CA THR A 399 -24.64 -0.54 -9.29
C THR A 399 -23.96 0.07 -8.07
N LEU A 400 -22.78 0.65 -8.24
CA LEU A 400 -22.02 1.29 -7.16
C LEU A 400 -22.72 2.55 -6.65
N SER A 401 -23.29 3.36 -7.55
CA SER A 401 -24.08 4.55 -7.21
C SER A 401 -25.31 4.23 -6.36
N LYS A 402 -26.05 3.16 -6.69
CA LYS A 402 -27.19 2.69 -5.88
C LYS A 402 -26.74 2.29 -4.47
N LYS A 403 -25.58 1.63 -4.35
CA LYS A 403 -25.04 1.21 -3.05
C LYS A 403 -24.56 2.39 -2.21
N LEU A 404 -23.85 3.35 -2.81
CA LEU A 404 -23.46 4.61 -2.17
C LEU A 404 -24.68 5.37 -1.65
N LYS A 405 -25.73 5.49 -2.47
CA LYS A 405 -27.01 6.12 -2.08
C LYS A 405 -27.64 5.45 -0.86
N LYS A 406 -27.62 4.11 -0.79
CA LYS A 406 -28.14 3.36 0.36
C LYS A 406 -27.32 3.64 1.63
N TRP A 407 -26.00 3.65 1.53
CA TRP A 407 -25.11 3.90 2.67
C TRP A 407 -25.20 5.34 3.17
N ASP A 408 -25.22 6.31 2.26
CA ASP A 408 -25.44 7.73 2.60
C ASP A 408 -26.76 7.95 3.33
N ARG A 409 -27.87 7.43 2.79
CA ARG A 409 -29.18 7.55 3.45
C ARG A 409 -29.15 7.05 4.88
N LYS A 410 -28.50 5.92 5.13
CA LYS A 410 -28.36 5.36 6.49
C LYS A 410 -27.51 6.26 7.39
N VAL A 411 -26.36 6.72 6.92
CA VAL A 411 -25.46 7.61 7.67
C VAL A 411 -26.15 8.94 8.02
N VAL A 412 -26.90 9.52 7.08
CA VAL A 412 -27.61 10.78 7.29
C VAL A 412 -28.80 10.60 8.25
N ALA A 413 -29.58 9.53 8.08
CA ALA A 413 -30.73 9.25 8.94
C ALA A 413 -30.29 9.05 10.40
N GLU A 414 -29.29 8.20 10.64
CA GLU A 414 -28.77 7.97 12.00
C GLU A 414 -28.06 9.22 12.56
N GLY A 415 -27.32 9.95 11.71
CA GLY A 415 -26.67 11.20 12.10
C GLY A 415 -27.64 12.29 12.52
N SER A 416 -28.85 12.32 11.95
CA SER A 416 -29.91 13.26 12.38
C SER A 416 -30.43 12.99 13.79
N GLN A 417 -30.22 11.78 14.31
CA GLN A 417 -30.62 11.34 15.64
C GLN A 417 -29.42 11.24 16.60
N LEU A 418 -28.24 11.75 16.23
CA LEU A 418 -27.02 11.62 17.03
C LEU A 418 -27.18 11.93 18.52
N PRO A 419 -27.91 12.98 18.97
CA PRO A 419 -28.07 13.27 20.39
C PRO A 419 -28.75 12.15 21.18
N THR A 420 -29.64 11.38 20.55
CA THR A 420 -30.38 10.29 21.19
C THR A 420 -29.67 8.94 21.12
N LEU A 421 -28.58 8.84 20.34
CA LEU A 421 -27.82 7.60 20.21
C LEU A 421 -26.95 7.36 21.45
N ASP A 422 -26.93 6.11 21.92
CA ASP A 422 -25.99 5.64 22.92
C ASP A 422 -24.55 5.57 22.36
N MET A 423 -23.61 5.21 23.24
CA MET A 423 -22.19 5.15 22.89
C MET A 423 -21.88 4.11 21.80
N GLU A 424 -22.54 2.95 21.83
CA GLU A 424 -22.34 1.88 20.86
C GLU A 424 -22.87 2.28 19.47
N ALA A 425 -24.07 2.85 19.41
CA ALA A 425 -24.68 3.35 18.18
C ALA A 425 -23.88 4.51 17.58
N ARG A 426 -23.34 5.44 18.39
CA ARG A 426 -22.42 6.49 17.93
C ARG A 426 -21.14 5.89 17.34
N HIS A 427 -20.58 4.87 17.97
CA HIS A 427 -19.40 4.16 17.46
C HIS A 427 -19.69 3.45 16.12
N GLU A 428 -20.85 2.79 15.99
CA GLU A 428 -21.28 2.18 14.73
C GLU A 428 -21.53 3.20 13.62
N LEU A 429 -22.15 4.35 13.94
CA LEU A 429 -22.33 5.46 13.00
C LEU A 429 -20.97 5.98 12.50
N ARG A 430 -19.99 6.17 13.40
CA ARG A 430 -18.61 6.53 13.03
C ARG A 430 -17.99 5.50 12.08
N LYS A 431 -18.15 4.20 12.35
CA LYS A 431 -17.65 3.13 11.46
C LYS A 431 -18.32 3.19 10.09
N ARG A 432 -19.66 3.38 10.02
CA ARG A 432 -20.41 3.52 8.78
C ARG A 432 -19.99 4.75 7.98
N GLY A 433 -19.82 5.88 8.64
CA GLY A 433 -19.27 7.10 8.04
C GLY A 433 -17.92 6.82 7.40
N LYS A 434 -16.97 6.22 8.14
CA LYS A 434 -15.64 5.86 7.60
C LYS A 434 -15.74 4.95 6.38
N LYS A 435 -16.60 3.93 6.42
CA LYS A 435 -16.87 3.03 5.28
C LYS A 435 -17.39 3.81 4.06
N LEU A 436 -18.33 4.73 4.24
CA LEU A 436 -18.85 5.58 3.16
C LEU A 436 -17.75 6.45 2.53
N ARG A 437 -16.87 7.07 3.33
CA ARG A 437 -15.74 7.83 2.78
C ARG A 437 -14.82 6.98 1.93
N TYR A 438 -14.48 5.77 2.39
CA TYR A 438 -13.64 4.87 1.59
C TYR A 438 -14.34 4.42 0.32
N ALA A 439 -15.64 4.09 0.38
CA ALA A 439 -16.42 3.75 -0.80
C ALA A 439 -16.43 4.89 -1.84
N LEU A 440 -16.53 6.14 -1.40
CA LEU A 440 -16.45 7.31 -2.28
C LEU A 440 -15.07 7.49 -2.90
N GLN A 441 -14.01 7.20 -2.16
CA GLN A 441 -12.64 7.22 -2.68
C GLN A 441 -12.43 6.13 -3.74
N PHE A 442 -13.03 4.95 -3.56
CA PHE A 442 -12.95 3.87 -4.56
C PHE A 442 -13.67 4.24 -5.86
N CYS A 443 -14.79 4.96 -5.76
CA CYS A 443 -15.61 5.34 -6.91
C CYS A 443 -15.24 6.73 -7.49
N GLU A 444 -14.12 7.32 -7.08
CA GLU A 444 -13.79 8.72 -7.41
C GLU A 444 -13.69 8.96 -8.93
N SER A 445 -13.17 7.98 -9.67
CA SER A 445 -13.00 8.03 -11.13
C SER A 445 -14.30 7.94 -11.94
N ILE A 446 -15.38 7.40 -11.35
CA ILE A 446 -16.67 7.19 -12.01
C ILE A 446 -17.76 8.14 -11.50
N LEU A 447 -17.41 9.08 -10.60
CA LEU A 447 -18.34 10.04 -10.02
C LEU A 447 -18.02 11.47 -10.50
N PRO A 448 -19.04 12.32 -10.68
CA PRO A 448 -18.84 13.70 -11.13
C PRO A 448 -18.10 14.54 -10.09
N GLN A 449 -16.86 14.90 -10.40
CA GLN A 449 -15.93 15.58 -9.48
C GLN A 449 -16.48 16.88 -8.89
N ARG A 450 -17.21 17.67 -9.69
CA ARG A 450 -17.84 18.93 -9.27
C ARG A 450 -18.78 18.77 -8.07
N ARG A 451 -19.42 17.60 -7.94
CA ARG A 451 -20.33 17.27 -6.81
C ARG A 451 -19.63 16.45 -5.74
N LEU A 452 -18.66 15.61 -6.13
CA LEU A 452 -17.92 14.77 -5.20
C LEU A 452 -17.07 15.57 -4.22
N ALA A 453 -16.34 16.59 -4.68
CA ALA A 453 -15.42 17.35 -3.83
C ALA A 453 -16.13 18.06 -2.66
N PRO A 454 -17.23 18.83 -2.86
CA PRO A 454 -18.00 19.42 -1.76
C PRO A 454 -18.55 18.35 -0.79
N TYR A 455 -19.06 17.24 -1.32
CA TYR A 455 -19.61 16.16 -0.51
C TYR A 455 -18.54 15.47 0.35
N LYS A 456 -17.35 15.16 -0.22
CA LYS A 456 -16.20 14.62 0.52
C LYS A 456 -15.78 15.57 1.64
N LYS A 457 -15.77 16.89 1.40
CA LYS A 457 -15.46 17.91 2.40
C LYS A 457 -16.47 17.92 3.55
N ALA A 458 -17.78 17.88 3.25
CA ALA A 458 -18.82 17.81 4.27
C ALA A 458 -18.75 16.52 5.10
N LEU A 459 -18.53 15.37 4.46
CA LEU A 459 -18.39 14.09 5.14
C LEU A 459 -17.12 14.04 6.00
N ALA A 460 -16.01 14.62 5.54
CA ALA A 460 -14.78 14.72 6.30
C ALA A 460 -14.97 15.55 7.59
N ARG A 461 -15.73 16.64 7.54
CA ARG A 461 -16.08 17.44 8.73
C ARG A 461 -16.81 16.59 9.77
N VAL A 462 -17.86 15.86 9.37
CA VAL A 462 -18.58 14.93 10.26
C VAL A 462 -17.63 13.89 10.85
N GLN A 463 -16.75 13.31 10.05
CA GLN A 463 -15.81 12.29 10.51
C GLN A 463 -14.73 12.80 11.44
N ASN A 464 -14.30 14.06 11.30
CA ASN A 464 -13.34 14.67 12.20
C ASN A 464 -13.97 14.88 13.59
N ILE A 465 -15.23 15.31 13.65
CA ILE A 465 -15.97 15.50 14.90
C ILE A 465 -16.22 14.14 15.59
N LEU A 466 -16.79 13.17 14.87
CA LEU A 466 -16.91 11.79 15.38
C LEU A 466 -15.53 11.15 15.66
N GLY A 467 -14.51 11.65 14.96
CA GLY A 467 -13.07 11.50 15.18
C GLY A 467 -12.71 11.70 16.64
N GLU A 468 -12.77 12.97 16.99
CA GLU A 468 -12.47 13.54 18.30
C GLU A 468 -13.34 12.95 19.41
N MET A 469 -14.66 12.82 19.20
CA MET A 469 -15.56 12.25 20.21
C MET A 469 -15.11 10.85 20.67
N ASN A 470 -14.75 9.98 19.73
CA ASN A 470 -14.28 8.64 20.07
C ASN A 470 -12.96 8.67 20.84
N ASP A 471 -12.02 9.51 20.42
CA ASP A 471 -10.70 9.58 21.02
C ASP A 471 -10.80 10.12 22.45
N LEU A 472 -11.69 11.09 22.68
CA LEU A 472 -12.06 11.58 24.01
C LEU A 472 -12.78 10.53 24.87
N ILE A 473 -13.69 9.73 24.30
CA ILE A 473 -14.36 8.64 25.02
C ILE A 473 -13.33 7.61 25.53
N VAL A 474 -12.43 7.16 24.66
CA VAL A 474 -11.35 6.22 25.01
C VAL A 474 -10.43 6.81 26.08
N ALA A 475 -10.05 8.08 25.94
CA ALA A 475 -9.24 8.77 26.95
C ALA A 475 -9.96 8.89 28.30
N ARG A 476 -11.26 9.17 28.30
CA ARG A 476 -12.07 9.25 29.52
C ARG A 476 -12.09 7.92 30.25
N GLU A 477 -12.24 6.79 29.55
CA GLU A 477 -12.15 5.46 30.17
C GLU A 477 -10.80 5.26 30.88
N ARG A 478 -9.70 5.68 30.24
CA ARG A 478 -8.36 5.61 30.84
C ARG A 478 -8.23 6.49 32.08
N PHE A 479 -8.65 7.75 32.01
CA PHE A 479 -8.61 8.66 33.16
C PHE A 479 -9.53 8.21 34.29
N VAL A 480 -10.68 7.60 33.98
CA VAL A 480 -11.59 7.06 34.99
C VAL A 480 -10.87 6.01 35.84
N GLY A 481 -10.10 5.11 35.22
CA GLY A 481 -9.31 4.11 35.93
C GLY A 481 -8.15 4.67 36.77
N LEU A 482 -7.76 5.93 36.55
CA LEU A 482 -6.69 6.60 37.31
C LEU A 482 -7.21 7.47 38.45
N ARG A 483 -8.53 7.68 38.57
CA ARG A 483 -9.12 8.61 39.55
C ARG A 483 -8.80 8.27 40.99
N ASP A 484 -8.74 6.99 41.32
CA ASP A 484 -8.55 6.52 42.70
C ASP A 484 -7.08 6.63 43.13
N THR A 485 -6.14 6.52 42.19
CA THR A 485 -4.70 6.62 42.45
C THR A 485 -4.12 8.01 42.18
N GLN A 486 -4.77 8.79 41.31
CA GLN A 486 -4.37 10.14 40.90
C GLN A 486 -5.62 11.04 40.81
N PRO A 487 -5.99 11.73 41.90
CA PRO A 487 -7.18 12.60 41.92
C PRO A 487 -7.19 13.69 40.85
N SER A 488 -6.02 14.08 40.32
CA SER A 488 -5.93 15.01 39.18
C SER A 488 -6.65 14.50 37.92
N ALA A 489 -6.87 13.19 37.78
CA ALA A 489 -7.61 12.60 36.67
C ALA A 489 -9.09 13.02 36.62
N TRP A 490 -9.66 13.48 37.74
CA TRP A 490 -11.03 14.01 37.78
C TRP A 490 -11.21 15.25 36.91
N PHE A 491 -10.20 16.12 36.84
CA PHE A 491 -10.24 17.29 35.96
C PHE A 491 -10.40 16.85 34.49
N ALA A 492 -9.58 15.92 34.04
CA ALA A 492 -9.64 15.37 32.68
C ALA A 492 -11.03 14.78 32.39
N CYS A 493 -11.59 14.01 33.32
CA CYS A 493 -12.91 13.42 33.18
C CYS A 493 -14.02 14.48 33.00
N GLY A 494 -13.99 15.54 33.81
CA GLY A 494 -14.95 16.65 33.74
C GLY A 494 -14.81 17.45 32.44
N TRP A 495 -13.58 17.82 32.08
CA TRP A 495 -13.29 18.55 30.84
C TRP A 495 -13.75 17.77 29.60
N ILE A 496 -13.41 16.48 29.54
CA ILE A 496 -13.81 15.61 28.42
C ILE A 496 -15.33 15.53 28.31
N THR A 497 -16.04 15.38 29.43
CA THR A 497 -17.51 15.30 29.44
C THR A 497 -18.12 16.57 28.83
N SER A 498 -17.66 17.76 29.25
CA SER A 498 -18.13 19.03 28.69
C SER A 498 -17.78 19.20 27.19
N ARG A 499 -16.58 18.76 26.77
CA ARG A 499 -16.19 18.80 25.35
C ARG A 499 -17.06 17.86 24.50
N LEU A 500 -17.43 16.69 25.01
CA LEU A 500 -18.32 15.75 24.32
C LEU A 500 -19.73 16.32 24.09
N ASP A 501 -20.26 17.10 25.03
CA ASP A 501 -21.54 17.79 24.87
C ASP A 501 -21.47 18.83 23.73
N THR A 502 -20.39 19.62 23.71
CA THR A 502 -20.13 20.59 22.64
C THR A 502 -20.00 19.91 21.28
N LEU A 503 -19.22 18.83 21.20
CA LEU A 503 -19.03 18.06 19.96
C LEU A 503 -20.32 17.42 19.46
N THR A 504 -21.25 17.07 20.35
CA THR A 504 -22.55 16.52 19.97
C THR A 504 -23.40 17.57 19.21
N LEU A 505 -23.36 18.83 19.65
CA LEU A 505 -24.01 19.94 18.95
C LEU A 505 -23.33 20.24 17.60
N GLU A 506 -21.99 20.33 17.60
CA GLU A 506 -21.21 20.55 16.37
C GLU A 506 -21.45 19.44 15.33
N ALA A 507 -21.53 18.19 15.77
CA ALA A 507 -21.79 17.04 14.91
C ALA A 507 -23.20 17.09 14.31
N THR A 508 -24.21 17.49 15.11
CA THR A 508 -25.60 17.63 14.65
C THR A 508 -25.69 18.64 13.50
N GLU A 509 -25.05 19.80 13.64
CA GLU A 509 -24.99 20.81 12.57
C GLU A 509 -24.19 20.33 11.36
N ALA A 510 -23.08 19.62 11.57
CA ALA A 510 -22.31 19.03 10.49
C ALA A 510 -23.11 17.97 9.69
N PHE A 511 -23.95 17.17 10.36
CA PHE A 511 -24.83 16.21 9.71
C PHE A 511 -25.96 16.89 8.91
N LYS A 512 -26.54 17.99 9.40
CA LYS A 512 -27.49 18.81 8.63
C LYS A 512 -26.85 19.37 7.36
N ALA A 513 -25.64 19.92 7.48
CA ALA A 513 -24.88 20.41 6.33
C ALA A 513 -24.56 19.28 5.33
N LEU A 514 -24.18 18.10 5.83
CA LEU A 514 -23.97 16.92 4.99
C LEU A 514 -25.27 16.53 4.29
N ALA A 515 -26.43 16.51 4.95
CA ALA A 515 -27.72 16.19 4.36
C ALA A 515 -28.08 17.13 3.20
N ASN A 516 -27.80 18.42 3.35
CA ASN A 516 -28.11 19.47 2.36
C ASN A 516 -27.11 19.54 1.20
N THR A 517 -25.97 18.85 1.28
CA THR A 517 -24.96 18.87 0.21
C THR A 517 -25.42 18.05 -1.00
N HIS A 518 -25.18 18.55 -2.22
CA HIS A 518 -25.51 17.81 -3.44
C HIS A 518 -24.79 16.45 -3.49
N ARG A 519 -25.52 15.38 -3.78
CA ARG A 519 -24.96 14.03 -3.86
C ARG A 519 -24.26 13.81 -5.21
N PRO A 520 -23.11 13.11 -5.24
CA PRO A 520 -22.39 12.87 -6.49
C PRO A 520 -23.09 11.85 -7.40
N TRP A 521 -23.92 10.94 -6.87
CA TRP A 521 -24.62 9.90 -7.63
C TRP A 521 -26.06 10.26 -8.06
N ARG A 522 -26.40 11.57 -8.06
CA ARG A 522 -27.76 12.05 -8.37
C ARG A 522 -27.89 12.62 -9.75
#